data_AF-A0A2T2MZ74-F1
#
_entry.id   AF-A0A2T2MZ74-F1
#
_cell.length_a   1.000
_cell.length_b   1.000
_cell.length_c   1.000
_cell.angle_alpha   90.00
_cell.angle_beta   90.00
_cell.angle_gamma   90.00
#
_symmetry.space_group_name_H-M   'P 1'
#
loop_
_entity.id
_entity.type
_entity.pdbx_description
1 polymer ?
#
loop_
_entity_poly.entity_id
_entity_poly.type
_entity_poly.pdbx_seq_one_letter_code
_entity_poly.pdbx_strand_id
1 'polypeptide(L)'
;LVASDFGITAHLPYLKQLIRSYNTHESRVKRIHLVWQVQNIEIATGIQPILNKALDEDRLNDGYNLNVSIYHTSLNKNSLLFGGRVKMYPSEAPIRDIIDAELKKRCVKKTVVQDIDWHARGIESGFEKAYEKVGGMVISSTESIRDEARKHVASHLTDDVSYFELDYQPS
;
A
#
# COMPACT_ATOMS: atom_id res chain seq x y z
N LEU A 1 0.05 0.02 -2.38
CA LEU A 1 -0.85 -0.43 -3.46
C LEU A 1 -1.26 0.81 -4.23
N VAL A 2 -1.08 0.82 -5.56
CA VAL A 2 -1.44 1.95 -6.43
C VAL A 2 -2.46 1.46 -7.45
N ALA A 3 -3.56 2.18 -7.58
CA ALA A 3 -4.65 1.84 -8.47
C ALA A 3 -5.13 3.06 -9.27
N SER A 4 -5.60 2.83 -10.50
CA SER A 4 -6.43 3.81 -11.22
C SER A 4 -7.77 3.21 -11.63
N ASP A 5 -8.85 3.96 -11.44
CA ASP A 5 -10.22 3.57 -11.85
C ASP A 5 -10.53 2.10 -11.48
N PHE A 6 -10.85 1.25 -12.46
CA PHE A 6 -11.15 -0.17 -12.27
C PHE A 6 -9.97 -1.02 -11.79
N GLY A 7 -8.73 -0.55 -11.94
CA GLY A 7 -7.52 -1.22 -11.44
C GLY A 7 -7.56 -1.48 -9.93
N ILE A 8 -8.44 -0.79 -9.18
CA ILE A 8 -8.70 -1.10 -7.78
C ILE A 8 -9.19 -2.54 -7.58
N THR A 9 -9.95 -3.10 -8.51
CA THR A 9 -10.54 -4.44 -8.41
C THR A 9 -9.48 -5.52 -8.31
N ALA A 10 -8.36 -5.36 -9.03
CA ALA A 10 -7.21 -6.27 -8.96
C ALA A 10 -6.61 -6.32 -7.55
N HIS A 11 -6.69 -5.23 -6.78
CA HIS A 11 -6.12 -5.14 -5.42
C HIS A 11 -7.06 -5.63 -4.32
N LEU A 12 -8.38 -5.70 -4.55
CA LEU A 12 -9.35 -6.04 -3.50
C LEU A 12 -9.10 -7.43 -2.86
N PRO A 13 -8.83 -8.50 -3.62
CA PRO A 13 -8.52 -9.81 -3.03
C PRO A 13 -7.26 -9.76 -2.16
N TYR A 14 -6.21 -9.10 -2.64
CA TYR A 14 -4.94 -8.93 -1.91
C TYR A 14 -5.14 -8.12 -0.63
N LEU A 15 -5.88 -7.02 -0.70
CA LEU A 15 -6.16 -6.16 0.44
C LEU A 15 -6.88 -6.94 1.55
N LYS A 16 -7.89 -7.73 1.19
CA LYS A 16 -8.62 -8.60 2.12
C LYS A 16 -7.72 -9.65 2.74
N GLN A 17 -6.85 -10.28 1.95
CA GLN A 17 -5.89 -11.26 2.47
C GLN A 17 -4.90 -10.63 3.43
N LEU A 18 -4.37 -9.45 3.13
CA LEU A 18 -3.39 -8.75 3.97
C LEU A 18 -3.98 -8.36 5.33
N ILE A 19 -5.21 -7.82 5.35
CA ILE A 19 -5.91 -7.49 6.60
C ILE A 19 -6.16 -8.76 7.42
N ARG A 20 -6.67 -9.82 6.80
CA ARG A 20 -6.92 -11.10 7.49
C ARG A 20 -5.65 -11.69 8.10
N SER A 21 -4.58 -11.75 7.31
CA SER A 21 -3.31 -12.32 7.74
C SER A 21 -2.66 -11.51 8.86
N TYR A 22 -2.90 -10.19 8.91
CA TYR A 22 -2.50 -9.38 10.05
C TYR A 22 -3.32 -9.72 11.30
N ASN A 23 -4.65 -9.80 11.17
CA ASN A 23 -5.55 -10.10 12.29
C ASN A 23 -5.28 -11.49 12.89
N THR A 24 -4.86 -12.47 12.08
CA THR A 24 -4.46 -13.81 12.52
C THR A 24 -3.02 -13.89 13.02
N HIS A 25 -2.27 -12.78 13.03
CA HIS A 25 -0.84 -12.71 13.38
C HIS A 25 0.09 -13.54 12.47
N GLU A 26 -0.38 -13.90 11.27
CA GLU A 26 0.35 -14.68 10.27
C GLU A 26 1.20 -13.79 9.35
N SER A 27 0.95 -12.48 9.35
CA SER A 27 1.64 -11.51 8.50
C SER A 27 2.60 -10.60 9.25
N ARG A 28 3.77 -10.37 8.66
CA ARG A 28 4.73 -9.34 9.09
C ARG A 28 4.43 -7.95 8.50
N VAL A 29 3.38 -7.80 7.68
CA VAL A 29 3.02 -6.52 7.06
C VAL A 29 2.41 -5.59 8.11
N LYS A 30 3.18 -4.57 8.51
CA LYS A 30 2.78 -3.61 9.56
C LYS A 30 2.08 -2.35 9.04
N ARG A 31 2.05 -2.12 7.73
CA ARG A 31 1.45 -0.94 7.11
C ARG A 31 1.13 -1.17 5.64
N ILE A 32 -0.07 -0.79 5.25
CA ILE A 32 -0.58 -0.85 3.89
C ILE A 32 -1.07 0.54 3.54
N HIS A 33 -0.51 1.14 2.49
CA HIS A 33 -1.03 2.37 1.91
C HIS A 33 -1.65 2.07 0.56
N LEU A 34 -2.96 2.26 0.45
CA LEU A 34 -3.70 2.24 -0.80
C LEU A 34 -3.83 3.67 -1.34
N VAL A 35 -3.28 3.88 -2.52
CA VAL A 35 -3.42 5.11 -3.30
C VAL A 35 -4.30 4.79 -4.49
N TRP A 36 -5.44 5.48 -4.61
CA TRP A 36 -6.39 5.25 -5.68
C TRP A 36 -6.71 6.56 -6.40
N GLN A 37 -6.32 6.65 -7.66
CA GLN A 37 -6.74 7.73 -8.54
C GLN A 37 -7.99 7.31 -9.31
N VAL A 38 -9.09 8.00 -9.10
CA VAL A 38 -10.36 7.70 -9.77
C VAL A 38 -10.77 8.91 -10.59
N GLN A 39 -11.24 8.68 -11.81
CA GLN A 39 -11.84 9.69 -12.68
C GLN A 39 -13.36 9.57 -12.67
N ASN A 40 -13.87 8.33 -12.66
CA ASN A 40 -15.30 8.06 -12.68
C ASN A 40 -15.87 7.81 -11.26
N ILE A 41 -16.75 8.71 -10.81
CA ILE A 41 -17.41 8.64 -9.50
C ILE A 41 -18.33 7.44 -9.33
N GLU A 42 -18.88 6.88 -10.42
CA GLU A 42 -19.72 5.68 -10.37
C GLU A 42 -18.90 4.45 -9.94
N ILE A 43 -17.63 4.37 -10.39
CA ILE A 43 -16.68 3.35 -9.93
C ILE A 43 -16.44 3.51 -8.43
N ALA A 44 -16.19 4.75 -7.97
CA ALA A 44 -16.03 5.05 -6.55
C ALA A 44 -17.25 4.61 -5.73
N THR A 45 -18.45 4.88 -6.25
CA THR A 45 -19.74 4.50 -5.64
C THR A 45 -19.88 2.99 -5.50
N GLY A 46 -19.56 2.21 -6.53
CA GLY A 46 -19.64 0.75 -6.49
C GLY A 46 -18.65 0.10 -5.52
N ILE A 47 -17.45 0.70 -5.36
CA ILE A 47 -16.38 0.15 -4.51
C ILE A 47 -16.50 0.59 -3.04
N GLN A 48 -17.17 1.72 -2.77
CA GLN A 48 -17.38 2.26 -1.42
C GLN A 48 -17.77 1.22 -0.36
N PRO A 49 -18.80 0.37 -0.54
CA PRO A 49 -19.17 -0.61 0.49
C PRO A 49 -18.06 -1.63 0.76
N ILE A 50 -17.31 -2.02 -0.26
CA ILE A 50 -16.20 -2.98 -0.15
C ILE A 50 -15.05 -2.35 0.65
N LEU A 51 -14.70 -1.10 0.34
CA LEU A 51 -13.60 -0.40 0.98
C LEU A 51 -13.91 -0.06 2.43
N ASN A 52 -15.16 0.36 2.73
CA ASN A 52 -15.60 0.60 4.10
C ASN A 52 -15.56 -0.69 4.93
N LYS A 53 -15.99 -1.83 4.35
CA LYS A 53 -15.87 -3.13 5.02
C LYS A 53 -14.40 -3.51 5.30
N ALA A 54 -13.51 -3.32 4.32
CA ALA A 54 -12.09 -3.61 4.51
C ALA A 54 -11.48 -2.74 5.62
N LEU A 55 -11.88 -1.47 5.69
CA LEU A 55 -11.52 -0.60 6.80
C LEU A 55 -12.05 -1.19 8.12
N ASP A 56 -13.34 -1.50 8.24
CA ASP A 56 -13.87 -2.03 9.50
C ASP A 56 -13.17 -3.33 9.96
N GLU A 57 -12.83 -4.23 9.03
CA GLU A 57 -12.05 -5.45 9.32
C GLU A 57 -10.61 -5.16 9.81
N ASP A 58 -9.98 -4.08 9.34
CA ASP A 58 -8.65 -3.61 9.76
C ASP A 58 -8.64 -3.05 11.20
N ARG A 59 -9.80 -2.74 11.80
CA ARG A 59 -9.88 -2.29 13.20
C ARG A 59 -9.73 -3.44 14.20
N LEU A 60 -9.90 -4.68 13.75
CA LEU A 60 -9.78 -5.84 14.62
C LEU A 60 -8.35 -5.89 15.19
N ASN A 61 -8.22 -6.08 16.51
CA ASN A 61 -6.93 -6.10 17.23
C ASN A 61 -6.11 -4.79 17.18
N ASP A 62 -6.78 -3.62 17.17
CA ASP A 62 -6.14 -2.29 17.09
C ASP A 62 -5.22 -2.12 15.87
N GLY A 63 -5.49 -2.90 14.83
CA GLY A 63 -4.60 -3.15 13.71
C GLY A 63 -4.57 -2.10 12.63
N TYR A 64 -4.69 -0.79 12.95
CA TYR A 64 -4.78 0.37 12.03
C TYR A 64 -3.68 0.47 10.96
N ASN A 65 -3.61 -0.53 10.09
CA ASN A 65 -2.51 -0.75 9.17
C ASN A 65 -2.88 -0.24 7.79
N LEU A 66 -4.18 -0.22 7.47
CA LEU A 66 -4.70 0.30 6.21
C LEU A 66 -4.88 1.81 6.27
N ASN A 67 -4.07 2.51 5.48
CA ASN A 67 -4.27 3.90 5.09
C ASN A 67 -4.78 3.97 3.65
N VAL A 68 -5.80 4.80 3.40
CA VAL A 68 -6.42 4.95 2.07
C VAL A 68 -6.38 6.41 1.67
N SER A 69 -5.84 6.69 0.48
CA SER A 69 -5.81 8.01 -0.14
C SER A 69 -6.46 7.94 -1.52
N ILE A 70 -7.57 8.66 -1.69
CA ILE A 70 -8.34 8.72 -2.93
C ILE A 70 -8.14 10.08 -3.58
N TYR A 71 -7.85 10.08 -4.88
CA TYR A 71 -7.55 11.26 -5.68
C TYR A 71 -8.57 11.33 -6.82
N HIS A 72 -9.32 12.42 -6.89
CA HIS A 72 -10.31 12.64 -7.94
C HIS A 72 -10.40 14.13 -8.30
N THR A 73 -10.08 14.45 -9.55
CA THR A 73 -9.86 15.83 -10.02
C THR A 73 -11.15 16.68 -10.07
N SER A 74 -12.32 16.04 -10.12
CA SER A 74 -13.62 16.71 -10.36
C SER A 74 -14.56 16.68 -9.16
N LEU A 75 -14.01 16.66 -7.94
CA LEU A 75 -14.79 16.48 -6.71
C LEU A 75 -15.73 17.68 -6.45
N ASN A 76 -17.03 17.50 -6.67
CA ASN A 76 -18.04 18.39 -6.10
C ASN A 76 -18.22 18.04 -4.61
N LYS A 77 -18.22 19.04 -3.72
CA LYS A 77 -18.21 18.92 -2.24
C LYS A 77 -19.30 18.02 -1.60
N ASN A 78 -20.27 17.52 -2.37
CA ASN A 78 -21.34 16.63 -1.91
C ASN A 78 -21.10 15.14 -2.26
N SER A 79 -19.91 14.78 -2.75
CA SER A 79 -19.62 13.46 -3.33
C SER A 79 -19.08 12.46 -2.29
N LEU A 80 -19.77 11.32 -2.19
CA LEU A 80 -19.37 10.05 -1.56
C LEU A 80 -18.72 10.09 -0.15
N LEU A 81 -19.49 9.66 0.87
CA LEU A 81 -18.98 9.48 2.23
C LEU A 81 -18.23 8.15 2.37
N PHE A 82 -16.94 8.12 2.04
CA PHE A 82 -16.08 7.04 2.54
C PHE A 82 -15.92 7.16 4.07
N GLY A 83 -15.69 6.03 4.75
CA GLY A 83 -15.50 6.03 6.20
C GLY A 83 -14.40 7.00 6.64
N GLY A 84 -14.49 7.56 7.85
CA GLY A 84 -13.66 8.69 8.33
C GLY A 84 -12.14 8.49 8.38
N ARG A 85 -11.63 7.31 7.97
CA ARG A 85 -10.20 7.02 7.81
C ARG A 85 -9.69 7.14 6.38
N VAL A 86 -10.58 7.33 5.41
CA VAL A 86 -10.19 7.61 4.03
C VAL A 86 -9.89 9.09 3.88
N LYS A 87 -8.75 9.41 3.26
CA LYS A 87 -8.41 10.77 2.87
C LYS A 87 -8.73 10.94 1.40
N MET A 88 -9.51 11.97 1.08
CA MET A 88 -9.91 12.27 -0.28
C MET A 88 -9.33 13.63 -0.70
N TYR A 89 -8.78 13.69 -1.90
CA TYR A 89 -8.09 14.86 -2.43
C TYR A 89 -8.69 15.25 -3.78
N PRO A 90 -9.07 16.53 -3.98
CA PRO A 90 -9.63 17.02 -5.24
C PRO A 90 -8.51 17.31 -6.25
N SER A 91 -7.66 16.32 -6.52
CA SER A 91 -6.49 16.47 -7.38
C SER A 91 -6.11 15.12 -7.98
N GLU A 92 -5.19 15.15 -8.95
CA GLU A 92 -4.45 13.95 -9.33
C GLU A 92 -3.54 13.49 -8.18
N ALA A 93 -3.17 12.21 -8.20
CA ALA A 93 -2.27 11.64 -7.20
C ALA A 93 -0.83 12.07 -7.50
N PRO A 94 -0.14 12.76 -6.57
CA PRO A 94 1.28 13.03 -6.71
C PRO A 94 2.07 11.76 -6.37
N ILE A 95 2.06 10.77 -7.28
CA ILE A 95 2.58 9.42 -7.07
C ILE A 95 4.03 9.45 -6.58
N ARG A 96 4.86 10.29 -7.21
CA ARG A 96 6.24 10.51 -6.79
C ARG A 96 6.36 10.92 -5.32
N ASP A 97 5.65 11.98 -4.91
CA ASP A 97 5.76 12.52 -3.55
C ASP A 97 5.25 11.52 -2.51
N ILE A 98 4.22 10.74 -2.87
CA ILE A 98 3.70 9.68 -2.01
C ILE A 98 4.73 8.57 -1.82
N ILE A 99 5.36 8.11 -2.90
CA ILE A 99 6.43 7.09 -2.84
C ILE A 99 7.57 7.60 -1.96
N ASP A 100 8.08 8.81 -2.22
CA ASP A 100 9.16 9.41 -1.45
C ASP A 100 8.79 9.55 0.04
N ALA A 101 7.56 9.95 0.35
CA ALA A 101 7.08 10.05 1.72
C ALA A 101 6.98 8.69 2.42
N GLU A 102 6.49 7.65 1.73
CA GLU A 102 6.42 6.30 2.28
C GLU A 102 7.82 5.70 2.48
N LEU A 103 8.77 5.96 1.58
CA LEU A 103 10.16 5.57 1.75
C LEU A 103 10.82 6.32 2.92
N LYS A 104 10.61 7.63 3.06
CA LYS A 104 11.16 8.41 4.20
C LYS A 104 10.60 7.96 5.54
N LYS A 105 9.29 7.63 5.60
CA LYS A 105 8.67 7.05 6.81
C LYS A 105 9.27 5.70 7.21
N ARG A 106 9.90 4.97 6.27
CA ARG A 106 10.66 3.74 6.58
C ARG A 106 12.00 4.05 7.23
N CYS A 107 12.74 5.05 6.74
CA CYS A 107 14.06 5.40 7.28
C CYS A 107 14.02 5.82 8.75
N VAL A 108 12.95 6.47 9.20
CA VAL A 108 12.78 6.89 10.61
C VAL A 108 12.60 5.71 11.57
N LYS A 109 12.18 4.53 11.09
CA LYS A 109 12.04 3.31 11.92
C LYS A 109 13.29 2.42 11.95
N LYS A 110 14.40 2.81 11.30
CA LYS A 110 15.72 2.27 11.66
C LYS A 110 16.17 2.93 12.97
N THR A 111 15.53 2.58 14.08
CA THR A 111 16.23 2.68 15.36
C THR A 111 17.39 1.72 15.24
N VAL A 112 18.58 2.28 15.16
CA VAL A 112 19.84 1.56 15.29
C VAL A 112 19.74 0.74 16.58
N VAL A 113 19.56 -0.58 16.46
CA VAL A 113 19.87 -1.49 17.56
C VAL A 113 21.40 -1.51 17.63
N GLN A 114 21.96 -0.52 18.32
CA GLN A 114 23.34 -0.55 18.76
C GLN A 114 23.37 -1.41 20.03
N ASP A 115 24.28 -2.38 20.02
CA ASP A 115 24.60 -3.37 21.04
C ASP A 115 23.55 -4.45 21.35
N ILE A 116 23.63 -5.53 20.57
CA ILE A 116 23.42 -6.87 21.11
C ILE A 116 24.74 -7.62 20.94
N ASP A 117 25.31 -8.03 22.07
CA ASP A 117 26.54 -8.80 22.21
C ASP A 117 26.44 -10.14 21.46
N TRP A 118 27.24 -10.30 20.41
CA TRP A 118 27.23 -11.45 19.50
C TRP A 118 27.97 -12.69 20.03
N HIS A 119 28.43 -12.71 21.28
CA HIS A 119 29.20 -13.84 21.80
C HIS A 119 28.41 -15.00 22.41
N ALA A 120 27.08 -14.91 22.52
CA ALA A 120 26.29 -16.00 23.10
C ALA A 120 25.70 -16.96 22.04
N ARG A 121 26.51 -17.96 21.69
CA ARG A 121 26.16 -19.32 21.21
C ARG A 121 25.82 -19.49 19.72
N GLY A 122 26.76 -20.14 19.00
CA GLY A 122 26.44 -21.03 17.88
C GLY A 122 25.57 -22.22 18.34
N ILE A 123 24.95 -23.03 17.49
CA ILE A 123 25.42 -23.64 16.25
C ILE A 123 24.16 -24.22 15.53
N GLU A 124 24.22 -24.32 14.19
CA GLU A 124 23.39 -25.16 13.29
C GLU A 124 21.89 -24.80 13.13
N SER A 125 21.35 -24.54 11.94
CA SER A 125 21.67 -25.09 10.62
C SER A 125 20.98 -24.27 9.51
N GLY A 126 21.67 -24.16 8.37
CA GLY A 126 21.08 -24.13 7.02
C GLY A 126 19.96 -23.14 6.70
N PHE A 127 20.30 -22.15 5.87
CA PHE A 127 19.37 -21.49 4.94
C PHE A 127 18.16 -20.76 5.56
N GLU A 128 18.35 -19.50 5.95
CA GLU A 128 17.47 -18.43 5.50
C GLU A 128 18.15 -17.06 5.71
N LYS A 129 19.18 -16.79 4.89
CA LYS A 129 19.53 -15.39 4.58
C LYS A 129 18.44 -14.81 3.68
N ALA A 130 17.21 -14.74 4.17
CA ALA A 130 16.21 -13.88 3.60
C ALA A 130 16.60 -12.48 4.04
N TYR A 131 17.28 -11.75 3.16
CA TYR A 131 17.30 -10.30 3.21
C TYR A 131 15.85 -9.86 3.48
N GLU A 132 15.65 -9.24 4.64
CA GLU A 132 14.36 -8.81 5.14
C GLU A 132 13.83 -7.76 4.16
N LYS A 133 13.10 -8.18 3.11
CA LYS A 133 12.56 -7.26 2.10
C LYS A 133 11.68 -6.22 2.81
N VAL A 134 12.20 -5.00 2.92
CA VAL A 134 11.67 -3.94 3.80
C VAL A 134 10.37 -3.33 3.25
N GLY A 135 10.04 -3.61 1.99
CA GLY A 135 8.65 -3.72 1.55
C GLY A 135 8.47 -3.65 0.03
N GLY A 136 7.22 -3.53 -0.43
CA GLY A 136 6.92 -3.62 -1.85
C GLY A 136 5.81 -2.68 -2.32
N MET A 137 5.82 -2.40 -3.62
CA MET A 137 4.78 -1.65 -4.32
C MET A 137 4.10 -2.60 -5.31
N VAL A 138 2.76 -2.61 -5.27
CA VAL A 138 1.92 -3.35 -6.22
C VAL A 138 1.07 -2.33 -6.96
N ILE A 139 1.05 -2.39 -8.29
CA ILE A 139 0.38 -1.43 -9.15
C ILE A 139 -0.58 -2.12 -10.13
N SER A 140 -1.77 -1.54 -10.30
CA SER A 140 -2.73 -1.87 -11.36
C SER A 140 -3.36 -0.55 -11.81
N SER A 141 -2.82 0.05 -12.86
CA SER A 141 -3.21 1.39 -13.30
C SER A 141 -2.99 1.59 -14.79
N THR A 142 -3.42 2.75 -15.31
CA THR A 142 -3.06 3.23 -16.64
C THR A 142 -1.54 3.26 -16.84
N GLU A 143 -1.13 3.25 -18.12
CA GLU A 143 0.28 3.22 -18.50
C GLU A 143 1.07 4.41 -17.97
N SER A 144 0.47 5.60 -17.96
CA SER A 144 1.11 6.82 -17.45
C SER A 144 1.46 6.73 -15.96
N ILE A 145 0.51 6.32 -15.13
CA ILE A 145 0.71 6.16 -13.68
C ILE A 145 1.71 5.03 -13.41
N ARG A 146 1.66 3.96 -14.21
CA ARG A 146 2.58 2.83 -14.11
C ARG A 146 4.01 3.25 -14.44
N ASP A 147 4.22 3.95 -15.55
CA ASP A 147 5.56 4.33 -16.01
C ASP A 147 6.18 5.38 -15.08
N GLU A 148 5.38 6.31 -14.55
CA GLU A 148 5.82 7.23 -13.51
C GLU A 148 6.29 6.47 -12.26
N ALA A 149 5.46 5.56 -11.75
CA ALA A 149 5.78 4.77 -10.56
C ALA A 149 7.02 3.88 -10.78
N ARG A 150 7.14 3.25 -11.95
CA ARG A 150 8.29 2.41 -12.32
C ARG A 150 9.58 3.22 -12.38
N LYS A 151 9.56 4.40 -13.03
CA LYS A 151 10.72 5.29 -13.13
C LYS A 151 11.21 5.72 -11.75
N HIS A 152 10.30 6.01 -10.83
CA HIS A 152 10.63 6.46 -9.49
C HIS A 152 11.05 5.34 -8.53
N VAL A 153 10.51 4.12 -8.67
CA VAL A 153 10.99 2.98 -7.88
C VAL A 153 12.33 2.47 -8.41
N ALA A 154 12.57 2.54 -9.72
CA ALA A 154 13.83 2.12 -10.34
C ALA A 154 15.05 2.86 -9.76
N SER A 155 14.90 4.14 -9.40
CA SER A 155 15.97 4.91 -8.75
C SER A 155 16.25 4.50 -7.30
N HIS A 156 15.39 3.66 -6.70
CA HIS A 156 15.44 3.24 -5.29
C HIS A 156 15.53 1.71 -5.13
N LEU A 157 15.78 0.95 -6.21
CA LEU A 157 15.89 -0.52 -6.15
C LEU A 157 17.06 -1.03 -5.29
N THR A 158 18.01 -0.16 -4.94
CA THR A 158 19.09 -0.43 -4.00
C THR A 158 18.63 -0.53 -2.53
N ASP A 159 17.40 -0.11 -2.21
CA ASP A 159 16.86 -0.02 -0.85
C ASP A 159 15.88 -1.17 -0.48
N ASP A 160 16.06 -2.36 -1.05
CA ASP A 160 15.25 -3.57 -0.81
C ASP A 160 13.74 -3.42 -1.11
N VAL A 161 13.38 -2.59 -2.09
CA VAL A 161 11.98 -2.40 -2.52
C VAL A 161 11.62 -3.34 -3.68
N SER A 162 10.58 -4.16 -3.52
CA SER A 162 10.07 -5.01 -4.61
C SER A 162 8.91 -4.32 -5.37
N TYR A 163 8.93 -4.39 -6.70
CA TYR A 163 7.89 -3.85 -7.59
C TYR A 163 7.11 -4.99 -8.25
N PHE A 164 5.78 -4.97 -8.14
CA PHE A 164 4.89 -5.96 -8.74
C PHE A 164 3.79 -5.28 -9.55
N GLU A 165 3.57 -5.75 -10.77
CA GLU A 165 2.52 -5.29 -11.66
C GLU A 165 1.42 -6.34 -11.73
N LEU A 166 0.17 -5.90 -11.57
CA LEU A 166 -1.01 -6.74 -11.75
C LEU A 166 -1.69 -6.39 -13.06
N ASP A 167 -2.41 -7.36 -13.63
CA ASP A 167 -3.20 -7.14 -14.84
C ASP A 167 -4.14 -5.94 -14.65
N TYR A 168 -4.08 -5.02 -15.60
CA TYR A 168 -4.97 -3.87 -15.69
C TYR A 168 -6.05 -4.19 -16.73
N GLN A 169 -7.32 -4.15 -16.32
CA GLN A 169 -8.44 -4.27 -17.25
C GLN A 169 -8.95 -2.87 -17.61
N PRO A 170 -8.64 -2.35 -18.82
CA PRO A 170 -9.28 -1.14 -19.32
C PRO A 170 -10.75 -1.43 -19.62
N SER A 171 -11.62 -0.47 -19.29
CA SER A 171 -13.04 -0.47 -19.66
C SER A 171 -13.25 -0.07 -21.11
#